data_AF-A0A2M9D1X9-F1
#
_entry.id   AF-A0A2M9D1X9-F1
#
_cell.length_a   1.000
_cell.length_b   1.000
_cell.length_c   1.000
_cell.angle_alpha   90.00
_cell.angle_beta   90.00
_cell.angle_gamma   90.00
#
_symmetry.space_group_name_H-M   'P 1'
#
loop_
_entity.id
_entity.type
_entity.pdbx_description
1 polymer ?
#
loop_
_entity_poly.entity_id
_entity_poly.type
_entity_poly.pdbx_seq_one_letter_code
_entity_poly.pdbx_strand_id
1 'polypeptide(L)'
;MKTRIAALVMVALLTIYLIFVINYSTILIRADEPIVNVMGWALLVLPIIGFWALAAELFFIVRAERLLTTLTEEGALPDEVVELLPSGRPDPAAADRAFDRYRTEAEAEPNSWRTWLRLGLAYDAAGDRGRARWATRRAIALSRGKTPR
;
A
#
# COMPACT_ATOMS: atom_id res chain seq x y z
N MET A 1 9.12 11.72 20.55
CA MET A 1 10.48 12.13 20.13
C MET A 1 11.41 10.93 19.91
N LYS A 2 11.49 9.96 20.84
CA LYS A 2 12.32 8.73 20.68
C LYS A 2 12.07 7.96 19.37
N THR A 3 10.81 7.79 18.95
CA THR A 3 10.45 7.09 17.70
C THR A 3 10.94 7.80 16.44
N ARG A 4 10.93 9.14 16.43
CA ARG A 4 11.43 9.94 15.30
C ARG A 4 12.96 9.84 15.19
N ILE A 5 13.66 9.86 16.32
CA ILE A 5 15.12 9.69 16.36
C ILE A 5 15.48 8.28 15.88
N ALA A 6 14.80 7.24 16.37
CA ALA A 6 15.03 5.86 15.92
C ALA A 6 14.81 5.72 14.40
N ALA A 7 13.76 6.32 13.85
CA ALA A 7 13.51 6.33 12.41
C ALA A 7 14.63 7.03 11.63
N LEU A 8 15.10 8.20 12.08
CA LEU A 8 16.20 8.92 11.45
C LEU A 8 17.51 8.11 11.48
N VAL A 9 17.83 7.45 12.60
CA VAL A 9 19.01 6.58 12.71
C VAL A 9 18.90 5.40 11.74
N MET A 10 17.73 4.77 11.64
CA MET A 10 17.50 3.67 10.68
C MET A 10 17.68 4.13 9.23
N VAL A 11 17.18 5.31 8.88
CA VAL A 11 17.36 5.91 7.54
C VAL A 11 18.84 6.18 7.27
N ALA A 12 19.58 6.73 8.25
CA ALA A 12 21.01 6.98 8.10
C ALA A 12 21.80 5.68 7.91
N LEU A 13 21.55 4.65 8.73
CA LEU A 13 22.21 3.34 8.61
C LEU A 13 21.89 2.67 7.26
N LEU A 14 20.63 2.71 6.83
CA LEU A 14 20.24 2.20 5.51
C LEU A 14 20.95 2.94 4.38
N THR A 15 21.07 4.26 4.48
CA THR A 15 21.77 5.08 3.48
C THR A 15 23.24 4.69 3.39
N ILE A 16 23.91 4.54 4.54
CA ILE A 16 25.31 4.06 4.58
C ILE A 16 25.41 2.68 3.93
N TYR A 17 24.54 1.74 4.31
CA TYR A 17 24.51 0.41 3.69
C TYR A 17 24.36 0.48 2.16
N LEU A 18 23.44 1.29 1.65
CA LEU A 18 23.23 1.44 0.20
C LEU A 18 24.46 2.04 -0.51
N ILE A 19 25.17 2.97 0.11
CA ILE A 19 26.45 3.49 -0.41
C ILE A 19 27.47 2.36 -0.55
N PHE A 20 27.61 1.50 0.47
CA PHE A 20 28.48 0.33 0.39
C PHE A 20 28.06 -0.64 -0.70
N VAL A 21 26.76 -0.94 -0.82
CA VAL A 21 26.22 -1.83 -1.86
C VAL A 21 26.54 -1.29 -3.25
N ILE A 22 26.32 0.00 -3.50
CA ILE A 22 26.65 0.65 -4.78
C ILE A 22 28.16 0.58 -5.03
N ASN A 23 28.98 0.88 -4.03
CA ASN A 23 30.44 0.81 -4.16
C ASN A 23 30.91 -0.61 -4.53
N TYR A 24 30.52 -1.63 -3.76
CA TYR A 24 30.86 -3.03 -4.05
C TYR A 24 30.32 -3.49 -5.41
N SER A 25 29.07 -3.17 -5.73
CA SER A 25 28.49 -3.49 -7.04
C SER A 25 29.32 -2.89 -8.18
N THR A 26 29.74 -1.63 -8.08
CA THR A 26 30.57 -1.01 -9.12
C THR A 26 31.95 -1.66 -9.27
N ILE A 27 32.54 -2.15 -8.17
CA ILE A 27 33.80 -2.91 -8.21
C ILE A 27 33.59 -4.23 -8.96
N LEU A 28 32.53 -4.98 -8.63
CA LEU A 28 32.21 -6.26 -9.26
C LEU A 28 31.89 -6.11 -10.76
N ILE A 29 31.12 -5.07 -11.13
CA ILE A 29 30.74 -4.80 -12.53
C ILE A 29 31.96 -4.45 -13.39
N ARG A 30 33.03 -3.91 -12.80
CA ARG A 30 34.26 -3.53 -13.51
C ARG A 30 35.32 -4.64 -13.53
N ALA A 31 35.04 -5.81 -12.95
CA ALA A 31 35.96 -6.95 -12.99
C ALA A 31 36.04 -7.58 -14.38
N ASP A 32 37.21 -8.13 -14.72
CA ASP A 32 37.47 -8.78 -16.01
C ASP A 32 36.71 -10.11 -16.17
N GLU A 33 36.37 -10.76 -15.06
CA GLU A 33 35.64 -12.03 -15.04
C GLU A 33 34.12 -11.83 -15.24
N PRO A 34 33.51 -12.41 -16.29
CA PRO A 34 32.09 -12.21 -16.59
C PRO A 34 31.14 -12.64 -15.46
N ILE A 35 31.47 -13.71 -14.74
CA ILE A 35 30.66 -14.22 -13.63
C ILE A 35 30.60 -13.18 -12.49
N VAL A 36 31.73 -12.53 -12.20
CA VAL A 36 31.83 -11.50 -11.15
C VAL A 36 31.01 -10.27 -11.54
N ASN A 37 31.03 -9.89 -12.82
CA ASN A 37 30.23 -8.78 -13.35
C ASN A 37 28.72 -9.03 -13.15
N VAL A 38 28.23 -10.23 -13.49
CA VAL A 38 26.83 -10.63 -13.28
C VAL A 38 26.43 -10.52 -11.81
N MET A 39 27.28 -10.95 -10.89
CA MET A 39 27.03 -10.80 -9.45
C MET A 39 26.92 -9.32 -9.03
N GLY A 40 27.73 -8.44 -9.61
CA GLY A 40 27.66 -7.00 -9.37
C GLY A 40 26.33 -6.39 -9.82
N TRP A 41 25.82 -6.79 -10.99
CA TRP A 41 24.49 -6.40 -11.44
C TRP A 41 23.37 -6.95 -10.56
N ALA A 42 23.44 -8.23 -10.17
CA ALA A 42 22.48 -8.83 -9.26
C ALA A 42 22.41 -8.07 -7.92
N LEU A 43 23.57 -7.70 -7.38
CA LEU A 43 23.69 -6.89 -6.17
C LEU A 43 23.05 -5.50 -6.31
N LEU A 44 23.13 -4.86 -7.49
CA LEU A 44 22.54 -3.55 -7.74
C LEU A 44 21.03 -3.60 -7.98
N VAL A 45 20.53 -4.66 -8.61
CA VAL A 45 19.11 -4.80 -8.96
C VAL A 45 18.24 -4.94 -7.70
N LEU A 46 18.73 -5.64 -6.67
CA LEU A 46 17.99 -5.83 -5.41
C LEU A 46 17.55 -4.51 -4.74
N PRO A 47 18.44 -3.54 -4.43
CA PRO A 47 18.03 -2.27 -3.82
C PRO A 47 17.17 -1.43 -4.76
N ILE A 48 17.34 -1.53 -6.08
CA ILE A 48 16.47 -0.84 -7.05
C ILE A 48 15.03 -1.36 -6.93
N ILE A 49 14.84 -2.69 -6.89
CA ILE A 49 13.53 -3.31 -6.70
C ILE A 49 12.95 -2.91 -5.33
N GLY A 50 13.75 -2.95 -4.28
CA GLY A 50 13.34 -2.54 -2.93
C GLY A 50 12.85 -1.09 -2.90
N PHE A 51 13.61 -0.17 -3.50
CA PHE A 51 13.22 1.25 -3.60
C PHE A 51 11.94 1.43 -4.42
N TRP A 52 11.82 0.73 -5.55
CA TRP A 52 10.62 0.77 -6.39
C TRP A 52 9.38 0.26 -5.64
N ALA A 53 9.49 -0.86 -4.92
CA ALA A 53 8.41 -1.42 -4.12
C ALA A 53 7.98 -0.47 -2.99
N LEU A 54 8.95 0.14 -2.30
CA LEU A 54 8.68 1.12 -1.25
C LEU A 54 7.98 2.36 -1.82
N ALA A 55 8.49 2.91 -2.93
CA ALA A 55 7.86 4.04 -3.61
C ALA A 55 6.42 3.69 -4.05
N ALA A 56 6.22 2.52 -4.65
CA ALA A 56 4.90 2.04 -5.07
C ALA A 56 3.92 1.95 -3.89
N GLU A 57 4.37 1.44 -2.74
CA GLU A 57 3.58 1.35 -1.51
C GLU A 57 3.24 2.74 -0.94
N LEU A 58 4.22 3.64 -0.86
CA LEU A 58 4.00 5.03 -0.40
C LEU A 58 2.99 5.76 -1.29
N PHE A 59 3.12 5.61 -2.60
CA PHE A 59 2.15 6.18 -3.54
C PHE A 59 0.76 5.55 -3.39
N PHE A 60 0.64 4.27 -3.04
CA PHE A 60 -0.64 3.64 -2.74
C PHE A 60 -1.26 4.25 -1.48
N ILE A 61 -0.50 4.37 -0.40
CA ILE A 61 -0.96 4.95 0.88
C ILE A 61 -1.47 6.37 0.69
N VAL A 62 -0.66 7.25 0.08
CA VAL A 62 -1.04 8.66 -0.14
C VAL A 62 -2.29 8.79 -1.00
N ARG A 63 -2.46 7.92 -2.00
CA ARG A 63 -3.65 7.95 -2.87
C ARG A 63 -4.88 7.41 -2.15
N ALA A 64 -4.74 6.35 -1.38
CA ALA A 64 -5.83 5.81 -0.56
C ALA A 64 -6.28 6.83 0.48
N GLU A 65 -5.34 7.49 1.16
CA GLU A 65 -5.61 8.54 2.14
C GLU A 65 -6.36 9.71 1.51
N ARG A 66 -5.93 10.20 0.34
CA ARG A 66 -6.65 11.27 -0.38
C ARG A 66 -8.11 10.90 -0.68
N LEU A 67 -8.35 9.69 -1.17
CA LEU A 67 -9.72 9.24 -1.47
C LEU A 67 -10.55 9.06 -0.19
N LEU A 68 -9.94 8.57 0.88
CA LEU A 68 -10.58 8.47 2.18
C LEU A 68 -10.96 9.84 2.73
N THR A 69 -10.07 10.83 2.61
CA THR A 69 -10.36 12.22 2.99
C THR A 69 -11.55 12.77 2.19
N THR A 70 -11.54 12.60 0.87
CA THR A 70 -12.68 13.03 0.03
C THR A 70 -13.99 12.33 0.42
N LEU A 71 -13.98 11.02 0.65
CA LEU A 71 -15.16 10.27 1.08
C LEU A 71 -15.67 10.73 2.46
N THR A 72 -14.75 11.09 3.35
CA THR A 72 -15.04 11.63 4.69
C THR A 72 -15.67 13.02 4.58
N GLU A 73 -15.14 13.90 3.73
CA GLU A 73 -15.68 15.24 3.48
C GLU A 73 -17.09 15.19 2.86
N GLU A 74 -17.37 14.18 2.05
CA GLU A 74 -18.68 13.91 1.47
C GLU A 74 -19.69 13.30 2.48
N GLY A 75 -19.24 12.93 3.68
CA GLY A 75 -20.07 12.24 4.67
C GLY A 75 -20.53 10.85 4.23
N ALA A 76 -19.82 10.24 3.27
CA ALA A 76 -20.19 8.96 2.65
C ALA A 76 -19.45 7.76 3.25
N LEU A 77 -19.00 7.88 4.51
CA LEU A 77 -18.31 6.81 5.21
C LEU A 77 -19.28 5.66 5.55
N PRO A 78 -18.80 4.41 5.58
CA PRO A 78 -19.60 3.26 6.04
C PRO A 78 -20.01 3.40 7.51
N ASP A 79 -21.31 3.58 7.79
CA ASP A 79 -21.81 3.72 9.17
C ASP A 79 -21.54 2.47 10.03
N GLU A 80 -21.62 1.26 9.46
CA GLU A 80 -21.39 0.02 10.24
C GLU A 80 -19.92 -0.25 10.57
N VAL A 81 -18.97 0.37 9.86
CA VAL A 81 -17.53 0.22 10.15
C VAL A 81 -17.12 1.06 11.38
N VAL A 82 -18.02 1.92 11.86
CA VAL A 82 -17.82 2.77 13.05
C VAL A 82 -18.17 2.02 14.36
N GLU A 83 -18.79 0.84 14.31
CA GLU A 83 -18.93 -0.03 15.48
C GLU A 83 -17.56 -0.61 15.88
N LEU A 84 -16.85 0.18 16.68
CA LEU A 84 -15.59 -0.18 17.29
C LEU A 84 -15.86 -1.10 18.49
N LEU A 85 -15.16 -2.23 18.57
CA LEU A 85 -15.01 -2.97 19.82
C LEU A 85 -14.48 -2.03 20.92
N PRO A 86 -14.65 -2.39 22.21
CA PRO A 86 -13.98 -1.71 23.33
C PRO A 86 -12.45 -1.58 23.19
N SER A 87 -11.85 -2.38 22.31
CA SER A 87 -10.43 -2.34 21.94
C SER A 87 -10.07 -1.28 20.89
N GLY A 88 -11.04 -0.56 20.32
CA GLY A 88 -10.86 0.36 19.20
C GLY A 88 -10.66 -0.32 17.85
N ARG A 89 -10.90 -1.64 17.76
CA ARG A 89 -10.85 -2.41 16.50
C ARG A 89 -12.27 -2.52 15.93
N PRO A 90 -12.48 -2.46 14.61
CA PRO A 90 -13.80 -2.73 14.02
C PRO A 90 -14.31 -4.13 14.39
N ASP A 91 -15.61 -4.27 14.66
CA ASP A 91 -16.23 -5.58 14.94
C ASP A 91 -16.27 -6.46 13.68
N PRO A 92 -15.52 -7.58 13.63
CA PRO A 92 -15.53 -8.47 12.49
C PRO A 92 -16.95 -8.98 12.16
N ALA A 93 -17.79 -9.21 13.18
CA ALA A 93 -19.15 -9.68 12.98
C ALA A 93 -20.08 -8.59 12.42
N ALA A 94 -19.82 -7.31 12.71
CA ALA A 94 -20.52 -6.18 12.11
C ALA A 94 -20.05 -5.93 10.67
N ALA A 95 -18.74 -6.07 10.42
CA ALA A 95 -18.15 -5.98 9.09
C ALA A 95 -18.69 -7.06 8.14
N ASP A 96 -18.87 -8.30 8.62
CA ASP A 96 -19.45 -9.40 7.84
C ASP A 96 -20.92 -9.14 7.44
N ARG A 97 -21.72 -8.47 8.27
CA ARG A 97 -23.12 -8.12 7.93
C ARG A 97 -23.21 -7.02 6.88
N ALA A 98 -22.29 -6.06 6.90
CA ALA A 98 -22.25 -4.96 5.94
C ALA A 98 -21.54 -5.36 4.62
N PHE A 99 -20.78 -6.45 4.64
CA PHE A 99 -20.00 -6.96 3.52
C PHE A 99 -20.84 -7.19 2.26
N ASP A 100 -21.92 -7.98 2.37
CA ASP A 100 -22.75 -8.33 1.22
C ASP A 100 -23.40 -7.09 0.59
N ARG A 101 -23.74 -6.09 1.42
CA ARG A 101 -24.29 -4.83 0.93
C ARG A 101 -23.26 -4.05 0.11
N TYR A 102 -22.08 -3.75 0.68
CA TYR A 102 -21.06 -2.98 -0.03
C TYR A 102 -20.52 -3.72 -1.26
N ARG A 103 -20.50 -5.05 -1.22
CA ARG A 103 -20.19 -5.87 -2.39
C ARG A 103 -21.23 -5.67 -3.49
N THR A 104 -22.51 -5.79 -3.15
CA THR A 104 -23.62 -5.59 -4.10
C THR A 104 -23.61 -4.18 -4.67
N GLU A 105 -23.34 -3.15 -3.85
CA GLU A 105 -23.21 -1.76 -4.31
C GLU A 105 -22.02 -1.58 -5.27
N ALA A 106 -20.87 -2.19 -4.98
CA ALA A 106 -19.70 -2.13 -5.87
C ALA A 106 -19.93 -2.87 -7.19
N GLU A 107 -20.68 -3.97 -7.16
CA GLU A 107 -21.10 -4.72 -8.35
C GLU A 107 -22.16 -3.96 -9.16
N ALA A 108 -23.07 -3.22 -8.51
CA ALA A 108 -24.09 -2.39 -9.15
C ALA A 108 -23.49 -1.12 -9.79
N GLU A 109 -22.48 -0.51 -9.17
CA GLU A 109 -21.77 0.66 -9.68
C GLU A 109 -20.28 0.36 -9.92
N PRO A 110 -19.94 -0.46 -10.94
CA PRO A 110 -18.57 -0.95 -11.14
C PRO A 110 -17.56 0.14 -11.50
N ASN A 111 -18.04 1.31 -11.92
CA ASN A 111 -17.22 2.47 -12.30
C ASN A 111 -17.10 3.53 -11.19
N SER A 112 -17.78 3.35 -10.05
CA SER A 112 -17.77 4.30 -8.95
C SER A 112 -16.59 4.02 -8.01
N TRP A 113 -15.60 4.90 -7.97
CA TRP A 113 -14.47 4.72 -7.04
C TRP A 113 -14.92 4.70 -5.56
N ARG A 114 -16.07 5.33 -5.25
CA ARG A 114 -16.64 5.41 -3.90
C ARG A 114 -17.11 4.06 -3.39
N THR A 115 -17.87 3.31 -4.20
CA THR A 115 -18.38 1.99 -3.83
C THR A 115 -17.24 1.00 -3.60
N TRP A 116 -16.22 1.03 -4.46
CA TRP A 116 -15.00 0.24 -4.28
C TRP A 116 -14.20 0.61 -3.03
N LEU A 117 -14.13 1.90 -2.68
CA LEU A 117 -13.43 2.33 -1.47
C LEU A 117 -14.18 1.88 -0.20
N ARG A 118 -15.51 2.01 -0.16
CA ARG A 118 -16.35 1.52 0.94
C ARG A 118 -16.21 0.00 1.13
N LEU A 119 -16.21 -0.75 0.03
CA LEU A 119 -15.93 -2.19 0.07
C LEU A 119 -14.53 -2.50 0.62
N GLY A 120 -13.52 -1.71 0.22
CA GLY A 120 -12.16 -1.84 0.76
C GLY A 120 -12.07 -1.61 2.26
N LEU A 121 -12.79 -0.61 2.77
CA LEU A 121 -12.89 -0.34 4.21
C LEU A 121 -13.60 -1.47 4.96
N ALA A 122 -14.67 -2.04 4.40
CA ALA A 122 -15.34 -3.20 4.97
C ALA A 122 -14.41 -4.43 5.04
N TYR A 123 -13.62 -4.69 3.99
CA TYR A 123 -12.60 -5.76 4.00
C TYR A 123 -11.51 -5.53 5.05
N ASP A 124 -11.04 -4.29 5.22
CA ASP A 124 -10.00 -3.97 6.20
C ASP A 124 -10.53 -4.13 7.63
N ALA A 125 -11.79 -3.73 7.87
CA ALA A 125 -12.50 -3.92 9.12
C ALA A 125 -12.68 -5.41 9.49
N ALA A 126 -12.98 -6.26 8.51
CA ALA A 126 -13.06 -7.71 8.69
C ALA A 126 -11.67 -8.39 8.83
N GLY A 127 -10.58 -7.65 8.63
CA GLY A 127 -9.21 -8.18 8.68
C GLY A 127 -8.73 -8.84 7.39
N ASP A 128 -9.51 -8.82 6.31
CA ASP A 128 -9.14 -9.33 4.99
C ASP A 128 -8.27 -8.30 4.23
N ARG A 129 -7.01 -8.18 4.68
CA ARG A 129 -6.04 -7.23 4.12
C ARG A 129 -5.77 -7.43 2.63
N GLY A 130 -5.92 -8.67 2.13
CA GLY A 130 -5.69 -8.99 0.73
C GLY A 130 -6.75 -8.37 -0.15
N ARG A 131 -8.03 -8.63 0.17
CA ARG A 131 -9.16 -8.08 -0.56
C ARG A 131 -9.34 -6.57 -0.34
N ALA A 132 -9.03 -6.07 0.85
CA ALA A 132 -9.01 -4.63 1.13
C ALA A 132 -8.08 -3.88 0.17
N ARG A 133 -6.83 -4.35 0.02
CA ARG A 133 -5.88 -3.73 -0.92
C ARG A 133 -6.35 -3.82 -2.36
N TRP A 134 -6.97 -4.93 -2.76
CA TRP A 134 -7.50 -5.08 -4.11
C TRP A 134 -8.62 -4.08 -4.42
N ALA A 135 -9.61 -3.96 -3.54
CA ALA A 135 -10.73 -3.02 -3.70
C ALA A 135 -10.23 -1.55 -3.69
N THR A 136 -9.31 -1.21 -2.78
CA THR A 136 -8.70 0.13 -2.74
C THR A 136 -7.86 0.42 -3.99
N ARG A 137 -7.14 -0.56 -4.55
CA ARG A 137 -6.43 -0.39 -5.84
C ARG A 137 -7.41 -0.13 -6.99
N ARG A 138 -8.56 -0.82 -7.01
CA ARG A 138 -9.63 -0.60 -7.98
C ARG A 138 -10.20 0.82 -7.86
N ALA A 139 -10.47 1.29 -6.64
CA ALA A 139 -10.91 2.66 -6.36
C ALA A 139 -9.88 3.70 -6.87
N ILE A 140 -8.59 3.51 -6.58
CA ILE A 140 -7.51 4.40 -7.07
C ILE A 140 -7.41 4.39 -8.60
N ALA A 141 -7.63 3.27 -9.26
CA ALA A 141 -7.63 3.21 -10.71
C ALA A 141 -8.80 4.01 -11.31
N LEU A 142 -10.01 3.82 -10.77
CA LEU A 142 -11.23 4.49 -11.21
C LEU A 142 -11.18 6.01 -10.97
N SER A 143 -10.66 6.47 -9.83
CA SER A 143 -10.53 7.90 -9.54
C SER A 143 -9.57 8.63 -10.49
N ARG A 144 -8.67 7.88 -11.14
CA ARG A 144 -7.74 8.39 -12.15
C ARG A 144 -8.29 8.28 -13.58
N GLY A 145 -9.56 7.92 -13.74
CA GLY A 145 -10.17 7.69 -15.05
C GLY A 145 -9.62 6.48 -15.80
N LYS A 146 -8.90 5.58 -15.11
CA LYS A 146 -8.45 4.32 -15.72
C LYS A 146 -9.54 3.28 -15.56
N THR A 147 -10.06 2.77 -16.68
CA THR A 147 -10.84 1.53 -16.66
C THR A 147 -9.92 0.44 -16.13
N PRO A 148 -10.21 -0.17 -14.96
CA PRO A 148 -9.24 -1.05 -14.37
C PRO A 148 -9.33 -2.38 -15.14
N ARG A 149 -8.17 -2.80 -15.67
CA ARG A 149 -8.00 -4.06 -16.41
C ARG A 149 -8.09 -5.25 -15.47
#